data_AF-A0A940C0W3-F1
#
_entry.id   AF-A0A940C0W3-F1
#
_cell.length_a   1.000
_cell.length_b   1.000
_cell.length_c   1.000
_cell.angle_alpha   90.00
_cell.angle_beta   90.00
_cell.angle_gamma   90.00
#
_symmetry.space_group_name_H-M   'P 1'
#
loop_
_entity.id
_entity.type
_entity.pdbx_description
1 polymer ?
#
loop_
_entity_poly.entity_id
_entity_poly.type
_entity_poly.pdbx_seq_one_letter_code
_entity_poly.pdbx_strand_id
1 'polypeptide(L)'
;MKKRTLCLFLAVLMTLLPGCRVRTTLLPQEETQEIQTADVQETVQLPEETPLQEEPEESPEAEIPDEEPAADPDAPSVQTEDSDRRTFEEESSGELTPEAETPVYEPAEEPAETPAEAEIPAEGEGGDPVNVIADDADLQTTETVPAEEADQLGTDEDGETADSMQTYYLTLLDSRLGALFECKRLYVYWETAEEYRTVLNGSREHQIILGAGAYDVSSKLLAENLTVDAGWVSRKNPDVIVKAVDRASLEQGAAICQELAGRPEWAGIAAVQQGHVLLIAEDLLNTQAGQIGAMLYLAKFMYPDQMTDVDPDEALRALTEEASGTAASGRYVYGL
;
A
#
# COMPACT_ATOMS: atom_id res chain seq x y z
N MET A 1 16.28 -23.82 48.19
CA MET A 1 16.85 -24.03 46.84
C MET A 1 16.13 -23.27 45.71
N LYS A 2 14.84 -22.92 45.82
CA LYS A 2 14.06 -22.31 44.72
C LYS A 2 14.38 -20.83 44.38
N LYS A 3 14.86 -20.01 45.33
CA LYS A 3 15.17 -18.58 45.07
C LYS A 3 16.48 -18.37 44.30
N ARG A 4 17.46 -19.26 44.47
CA ARG A 4 18.76 -19.17 43.80
C ARG A 4 18.68 -19.59 42.33
N THR A 5 17.86 -20.59 42.01
CA THR A 5 17.58 -20.99 40.62
C THR A 5 16.73 -19.97 39.88
N LEU A 6 15.79 -19.28 40.55
CA LEU A 6 15.00 -18.20 39.93
C LEU A 6 15.86 -16.97 39.60
N CYS A 7 16.79 -16.58 40.48
CA CYS A 7 17.74 -15.49 40.19
C CYS A 7 18.72 -15.85 39.07
N LEU A 8 19.17 -17.11 38.98
CA LEU A 8 20.02 -17.57 37.89
C LEU A 8 19.27 -17.58 36.55
N PHE A 9 17.99 -17.98 36.53
CA PHE A 9 17.16 -17.91 35.32
C PHE A 9 16.91 -16.47 34.86
N LEU A 10 16.63 -15.54 35.79
CA LEU A 10 16.46 -14.11 35.48
C LEU A 10 17.76 -13.46 34.97
N ALA A 11 18.91 -13.84 35.53
CA ALA A 11 20.20 -13.34 35.08
C ALA A 11 20.58 -13.87 33.68
N VAL A 12 20.26 -15.13 33.37
CA VAL A 12 20.50 -15.72 32.04
C VAL A 12 19.53 -15.17 30.98
N LEU A 13 18.27 -14.90 31.35
CA LEU A 13 17.28 -14.29 30.46
C LEU A 13 17.66 -12.86 30.05
N MET A 14 18.29 -12.10 30.96
CA MET A 14 18.79 -10.75 30.66
C MET A 14 20.06 -10.75 29.78
N THR A 15 20.77 -11.88 29.67
CA THR A 15 21.95 -12.01 28.79
C THR A 15 21.62 -12.47 27.37
N LEU A 16 20.37 -12.85 27.10
CA LEU A 16 19.91 -13.38 25.80
C LEU A 16 19.05 -12.40 24.98
N LEU A 17 18.88 -11.16 25.47
CA LEU A 17 18.32 -10.08 24.67
C LEU A 17 19.43 -9.47 23.82
N PRO A 18 19.45 -9.63 22.47
CA PRO A 18 20.31 -8.82 21.63
C PRO A 18 19.85 -7.37 21.75
N GLY A 19 20.56 -6.58 22.57
CA GLY A 19 20.38 -5.15 22.61
C GLY A 19 20.72 -4.57 21.24
N CYS A 20 19.75 -3.93 20.59
CA CYS A 20 19.97 -3.02 19.48
C CYS A 20 20.84 -1.86 19.99
N ARG A 21 22.16 -2.05 19.92
CA ARG A 21 23.15 -1.03 20.25
C ARG A 21 23.63 -0.45 18.93
N VAL A 22 23.05 0.67 18.53
CA VAL A 22 23.57 1.49 17.44
C VAL A 22 24.99 1.90 17.82
N ARG A 23 25.98 1.40 17.06
CA ARG A 23 27.39 1.68 17.26
C ARG A 23 27.77 2.74 16.25
N THR A 24 27.80 4.00 16.67
CA THR A 24 28.44 5.08 15.91
C THR A 24 29.95 4.82 15.93
N THR A 25 30.48 4.21 14.89
CA THR A 25 31.91 4.25 14.59
C THR A 25 32.22 5.55 13.87
N LEU A 26 32.76 6.52 14.61
CA LEU A 26 33.52 7.64 14.07
C LEU A 26 34.74 7.07 13.34
N LEU A 27 34.83 7.28 12.03
CA LEU A 27 36.02 7.01 11.25
C LEU A 27 37.10 8.06 11.59
N PRO A 28 38.38 7.66 11.72
CA PRO A 28 39.48 8.59 11.92
C PRO A 28 39.66 9.50 10.70
N GLN A 29 39.90 10.77 11.00
CA GLN A 29 40.34 11.80 10.08
C GLN A 29 41.69 11.40 9.48
N GLU A 30 41.72 10.97 8.21
CA GLU A 30 42.97 10.78 7.48
C GLU A 30 43.47 12.10 6.93
N GLU A 31 44.74 12.34 7.23
CA GLU A 31 45.53 13.52 6.93
C GLU A 31 45.74 13.67 5.42
N THR A 32 45.59 14.90 4.96
CA THR A 32 46.01 15.38 3.65
C THR A 32 47.52 15.16 3.49
N GLN A 33 47.94 14.31 2.55
CA GLN A 33 49.31 14.34 2.03
C GLN A 33 49.36 14.33 0.51
N GLU A 34 49.86 15.48 0.02
CA GLU A 34 50.75 15.69 -1.11
C GLU A 34 50.76 14.65 -2.24
N ILE A 35 50.32 15.09 -3.43
CA ILE A 35 50.89 14.61 -4.69
C ILE A 35 51.52 15.80 -5.40
N GLN A 36 52.85 15.72 -5.55
CA GLN A 36 53.66 16.64 -6.33
C GLN A 36 53.52 16.36 -7.84
N THR A 37 53.19 17.43 -8.57
CA THR A 37 53.67 17.89 -9.88
C THR A 37 54.03 16.90 -11.00
N ALA A 38 53.37 17.09 -12.15
CA ALA A 38 54.00 17.08 -13.47
C ALA A 38 53.29 18.05 -14.45
N ASP A 39 53.93 19.21 -14.65
CA ASP A 39 54.18 19.91 -15.92
C ASP A 39 53.10 19.92 -17.02
N VAL A 40 52.46 21.09 -17.26
CA VAL A 40 52.38 21.75 -18.58
C VAL A 40 52.19 23.26 -18.35
N GLN A 41 53.09 24.05 -18.93
CA GLN A 41 53.08 25.52 -19.01
C GLN A 41 51.98 26.03 -19.96
N GLU A 42 51.24 27.07 -19.56
CA GLU A 42 50.84 28.13 -20.51
C GLU A 42 50.74 29.51 -19.83
N THR A 43 51.20 30.49 -20.60
CA THR A 43 51.59 31.89 -20.43
C THR A 43 50.67 32.87 -19.66
N VAL A 44 51.27 33.54 -18.66
CA VAL A 44 51.48 35.00 -18.51
C VAL A 44 50.36 35.98 -18.94
N GLN A 45 49.72 36.69 -17.98
CA GLN A 45 49.90 38.14 -17.74
C GLN A 45 48.96 38.70 -16.64
N LEU A 46 49.55 39.31 -15.62
CA LEU A 46 48.96 40.37 -14.76
C LEU A 46 49.78 41.65 -15.04
N PRO A 47 49.16 42.85 -15.00
CA PRO A 47 49.38 43.77 -13.87
C PRO A 47 48.08 44.54 -13.51
N GLU A 48 47.89 45.33 -12.46
CA GLU A 48 48.74 46.09 -11.53
C GLU A 48 47.84 46.57 -10.37
N GLU A 49 48.41 46.84 -9.19
CA GLU A 49 47.79 47.55 -8.05
C GLU A 49 47.60 49.05 -8.39
N THR A 50 46.73 49.88 -7.82
CA THR A 50 46.63 50.35 -6.42
C THR A 50 45.51 51.46 -6.33
N PRO A 51 45.26 52.15 -5.19
CA PRO A 51 43.98 52.18 -4.46
C PRO A 51 43.20 53.51 -4.60
N LEU A 52 42.01 53.64 -3.99
CA LEU A 52 41.50 54.91 -3.44
C LEU A 52 40.38 54.66 -2.41
N GLN A 53 40.49 55.38 -1.30
CA GLN A 53 39.62 55.42 -0.13
C GLN A 53 38.34 56.22 -0.41
N GLU A 54 37.23 55.88 0.26
CA GLU A 54 36.36 56.80 1.03
C GLU A 54 35.19 56.01 1.67
N GLU A 55 35.07 56.06 3.00
CA GLU A 55 33.86 55.75 3.78
C GLU A 55 33.20 57.10 4.19
N PRO A 56 32.04 57.15 4.89
CA PRO A 56 30.92 56.20 5.03
C PRO A 56 29.56 56.84 4.66
N GLU A 57 28.50 56.03 4.46
CA GLU A 57 27.12 56.52 4.65
C GLU A 57 26.40 55.71 5.73
N GLU A 58 25.87 56.46 6.68
CA GLU A 58 25.14 56.07 7.88
C GLU A 58 23.64 55.93 7.58
N SER A 59 22.98 54.95 8.22
CA SER A 59 21.55 54.84 8.60
C SER A 59 20.82 53.62 8.04
N PRO A 60 19.82 53.06 8.76
CA PRO A 60 19.85 52.69 10.17
C PRO A 60 19.43 51.22 10.37
N GLU A 61 19.78 50.68 11.54
CA GLU A 61 19.43 49.35 12.03
C GLU A 61 17.91 49.08 12.00
N ALA A 62 17.55 47.92 11.46
CA ALA A 62 16.20 47.40 11.54
C ALA A 62 15.93 46.89 12.97
N GLU A 63 14.90 47.45 13.61
CA GLU A 63 14.37 47.06 14.90
C GLU A 63 13.99 45.57 14.92
N ILE A 64 14.58 44.84 15.85
CA ILE A 64 14.22 43.47 16.24
C ILE A 64 12.97 43.59 17.12
N PRO A 65 11.84 42.90 16.82
CA PRO A 65 10.68 42.90 17.70
C PRO A 65 10.97 42.16 19.01
N ASP A 66 10.53 42.78 20.10
CA ASP A 66 10.76 42.40 21.50
C ASP A 66 10.65 40.90 21.81
N GLU A 67 11.69 40.42 22.47
CA GLU A 67 11.79 39.13 23.14
C GLU A 67 10.78 39.09 24.31
N GLU A 68 9.82 38.15 24.27
CA GLU A 68 8.95 37.87 25.42
C GLU A 68 9.82 37.50 26.64
N PRO A 69 9.56 38.05 27.84
CA PRO A 69 10.39 37.74 28.99
C PRO A 69 10.25 36.25 29.35
N ALA A 70 11.40 35.57 29.41
CA ALA A 70 11.50 34.20 29.88
C ALA A 70 10.80 34.04 31.23
N ALA A 71 9.89 33.07 31.30
CA ALA A 71 9.16 32.74 32.52
C ALA A 71 10.13 32.32 33.64
N ASP A 72 9.97 32.93 34.81
CA ASP A 72 10.71 32.63 36.04
C ASP A 72 10.46 31.16 36.47
N PRO A 73 11.50 30.32 36.53
CA PRO A 73 11.36 28.91 36.93
C PRO A 73 11.01 28.71 38.42
N ASP A 74 11.06 29.77 39.25
CA ASP A 74 10.76 29.73 40.68
C ASP A 74 9.42 30.40 41.05
N ALA A 75 8.57 30.73 40.06
CA ALA A 75 7.23 31.26 40.35
C ALA A 75 6.35 30.19 41.06
N PRO A 76 5.75 30.50 42.23
CA PRO A 76 4.92 29.55 42.95
C PRO A 76 3.66 29.22 42.14
N SER A 77 3.42 27.93 41.93
CA SER A 77 2.24 27.42 41.26
C SER A 77 0.97 27.84 42.02
N VAL A 78 0.16 28.71 41.41
CA VAL A 78 -1.19 29.03 41.88
C VAL A 78 -2.06 27.81 41.60
N GLN A 79 -2.46 27.10 42.66
CA GLN A 79 -3.49 26.08 42.56
C GLN A 79 -4.83 26.79 42.38
N THR A 80 -5.44 26.65 41.20
CA THR A 80 -6.86 26.95 41.04
C THR A 80 -7.64 25.84 41.72
N GLU A 81 -8.08 26.08 42.95
CA GLU A 81 -9.18 25.35 43.57
C GLU A 81 -10.47 25.62 42.78
N ASP A 82 -11.36 24.63 42.73
CA ASP A 82 -12.64 24.56 42.00
C ASP A 82 -12.59 24.37 40.48
N SER A 83 -12.36 23.12 40.08
CA SER A 83 -13.12 22.55 38.95
C SER A 83 -13.95 21.39 39.49
N ASP A 84 -15.25 21.63 39.66
CA ASP A 84 -16.23 20.63 40.05
C ASP A 84 -16.16 19.41 39.13
N ARG A 85 -15.80 18.28 39.72
CA ARG A 85 -15.86 16.96 39.10
C ARG A 85 -17.32 16.68 38.76
N ARG A 86 -17.69 16.73 37.47
CA ARG A 86 -19.03 16.30 37.01
C ARG A 86 -19.26 14.86 37.45
N THR A 87 -20.16 14.67 38.40
CA THR A 87 -20.77 13.37 38.71
C THR A 87 -21.73 13.03 37.59
N PHE A 88 -21.58 11.85 36.98
CA PHE A 88 -22.58 11.31 36.07
C PHE A 88 -23.84 11.00 36.87
N GLU A 89 -24.98 11.59 36.47
CA GLU A 89 -26.29 11.16 36.94
C GLU A 89 -26.68 9.87 36.20
N GLU A 90 -26.83 8.79 36.96
CA GLU A 90 -27.13 7.43 36.48
C GLU A 90 -28.65 7.19 36.38
N GLU A 91 -29.43 8.17 35.92
CA GLU A 91 -30.89 8.00 35.73
C GLU A 91 -31.39 8.92 34.60
N SER A 92 -30.94 8.68 33.36
CA SER A 92 -31.60 9.23 32.18
C SER A 92 -32.70 8.26 31.75
N SER A 93 -33.92 8.55 32.21
CA SER A 93 -35.14 7.86 31.79
C SER A 93 -35.44 8.23 30.33
N GLY A 94 -34.95 7.42 29.39
CA GLY A 94 -35.29 7.53 27.97
C GLY A 94 -36.75 7.10 27.76
N GLU A 95 -37.63 8.07 27.52
CA GLU A 95 -39.00 7.81 27.10
C GLU A 95 -39.00 7.25 25.68
N LEU A 96 -39.45 5.99 25.54
CA LEU A 96 -39.62 5.29 24.27
C LEU A 96 -40.91 5.79 23.61
N THR A 97 -40.79 6.61 22.57
CA THR A 97 -41.89 6.90 21.65
C THR A 97 -42.05 5.73 20.67
N PRO A 98 -43.23 5.09 20.57
CA PRO A 98 -43.41 3.92 19.71
C PRO A 98 -43.90 4.38 18.33
N GLU A 99 -42.99 4.76 17.42
CA GLU A 99 -43.32 4.93 15.99
C GLU A 99 -42.06 5.22 15.17
N ALA A 100 -41.30 4.17 14.84
CA ALA A 100 -40.41 4.13 13.66
C ALA A 100 -39.85 2.71 13.48
N GLU A 101 -40.73 1.71 13.33
CA GLU A 101 -40.36 0.44 12.71
C GLU A 101 -41.05 0.37 11.34
N THR A 102 -40.29 0.64 10.27
CA THR A 102 -40.66 0.21 8.92
C THR A 102 -39.50 -0.57 8.33
N PRO A 103 -39.54 -1.92 8.41
CA PRO A 103 -38.68 -2.78 7.62
C PRO A 103 -39.16 -2.79 6.17
N VAL A 104 -38.28 -2.38 5.25
CA VAL A 104 -38.47 -2.60 3.81
C VAL A 104 -38.02 -4.02 3.50
N TYR A 105 -38.98 -4.95 3.42
CA TYR A 105 -38.83 -6.23 2.75
C TYR A 105 -40.19 -6.68 2.23
N GLU A 106 -40.40 -6.58 0.92
CA GLU A 106 -41.52 -7.22 0.23
C GLU A 106 -41.07 -8.58 -0.31
N PRO A 107 -41.76 -9.69 0.02
CA PRO A 107 -41.63 -10.93 -0.72
C PRO A 107 -42.59 -10.90 -1.93
N ALA A 108 -42.05 -11.08 -3.13
CA ALA A 108 -42.87 -11.32 -4.31
C ALA A 108 -43.33 -12.78 -4.34
N GLU A 109 -44.63 -13.00 -4.19
CA GLU A 109 -45.31 -14.23 -4.61
C GLU A 109 -45.68 -14.13 -6.11
N GLU A 110 -45.25 -15.11 -6.89
CA GLU A 110 -45.94 -15.57 -8.12
C GLU A 110 -47.32 -16.19 -7.74
N PRO A 111 -48.27 -16.49 -8.67
CA PRO A 111 -48.12 -16.65 -10.13
C PRO A 111 -49.26 -16.01 -10.95
N ALA A 112 -49.14 -16.02 -12.29
CA ALA A 112 -50.10 -16.69 -13.19
C ALA A 112 -50.08 -16.14 -14.63
N GLU A 113 -50.21 -17.11 -15.55
CA GLU A 113 -50.81 -17.08 -16.89
C GLU A 113 -50.06 -16.43 -18.06
N THR A 114 -49.58 -17.34 -18.92
CA THR A 114 -49.28 -17.20 -20.35
C THR A 114 -50.36 -16.47 -21.15
N PRO A 115 -49.98 -15.74 -22.22
CA PRO A 115 -50.84 -15.62 -23.38
C PRO A 115 -50.17 -16.07 -24.70
N ALA A 116 -50.93 -16.92 -25.39
CA ALA A 116 -51.33 -16.84 -26.79
C ALA A 116 -50.27 -16.74 -27.92
N GLU A 117 -50.24 -17.85 -28.65
CA GLU A 117 -49.99 -18.04 -30.08
C GLU A 117 -50.28 -16.82 -30.99
N ALA A 118 -49.33 -16.56 -31.90
CA ALA A 118 -49.57 -15.77 -33.10
C ALA A 118 -49.27 -16.63 -34.34
N GLU A 119 -50.31 -16.79 -35.16
CA GLU A 119 -50.38 -17.51 -36.42
C GLU A 119 -49.51 -16.85 -37.51
N ILE A 120 -48.84 -17.66 -38.34
CA ILE A 120 -48.34 -17.26 -39.67
C ILE A 120 -48.73 -18.37 -40.67
N PRO A 121 -49.33 -18.05 -41.83
CA PRO A 121 -49.96 -19.05 -42.71
C PRO A 121 -48.99 -19.71 -43.71
N ALA A 122 -49.37 -20.92 -44.13
CA ALA A 122 -48.83 -21.73 -45.23
C ALA A 122 -49.23 -21.13 -46.63
N GLU A 123 -48.73 -21.49 -47.82
CA GLU A 123 -48.14 -22.72 -48.37
C GLU A 123 -47.16 -22.42 -49.52
N GLY A 124 -46.40 -23.44 -49.96
CA GLY A 124 -45.70 -23.45 -51.25
C GLY A 124 -44.92 -24.76 -51.50
N GLU A 125 -45.48 -25.61 -52.36
CA GLU A 125 -45.10 -26.98 -52.77
C GLU A 125 -43.61 -27.33 -53.01
N GLY A 126 -43.26 -28.60 -52.74
CA GLY A 126 -42.23 -29.31 -53.52
C GLY A 126 -41.49 -30.48 -52.86
N GLY A 127 -42.06 -31.70 -52.97
CA GLY A 127 -41.31 -32.95 -53.30
C GLY A 127 -40.47 -33.68 -52.24
N ASP A 128 -40.98 -34.85 -51.82
CA ASP A 128 -40.33 -35.99 -51.15
C ASP A 128 -39.04 -36.55 -51.82
N PRO A 129 -38.21 -37.44 -51.18
CA PRO A 129 -38.58 -38.34 -50.09
C PRO A 129 -37.61 -38.50 -48.90
N VAL A 130 -38.23 -38.75 -47.75
CA VAL A 130 -37.98 -39.83 -46.76
C VAL A 130 -36.59 -40.49 -46.78
N ASN A 131 -35.85 -40.33 -45.68
CA ASN A 131 -34.89 -41.34 -45.23
C ASN A 131 -35.13 -41.62 -43.74
N VAL A 132 -35.54 -42.86 -43.46
CA VAL A 132 -35.73 -43.43 -42.13
C VAL A 132 -34.36 -43.83 -41.59
N ILE A 133 -33.93 -43.30 -40.45
CA ILE A 133 -32.95 -43.98 -39.60
C ILE A 133 -33.41 -43.88 -38.15
N ALA A 134 -33.42 -45.06 -37.54
CA ALA A 134 -33.93 -45.38 -36.22
C ALA A 134 -33.07 -44.83 -35.08
N ASP A 135 -33.79 -44.62 -33.98
CA ASP A 135 -33.40 -44.74 -32.59
C ASP A 135 -32.38 -45.88 -32.36
N ASP A 136 -31.23 -45.58 -31.75
CA ASP A 136 -30.56 -46.54 -30.86
C ASP A 136 -29.59 -45.81 -29.91
N ALA A 137 -29.69 -46.22 -28.66
CA ALA A 137 -29.01 -45.68 -27.49
C ALA A 137 -27.60 -46.25 -27.33
N ASP A 138 -26.89 -45.64 -26.38
CA ASP A 138 -25.68 -46.11 -25.71
C ASP A 138 -24.37 -46.20 -26.51
N LEU A 139 -23.39 -45.41 -26.07
CA LEU A 139 -22.06 -45.88 -25.66
C LEU A 139 -21.28 -44.68 -25.07
N GLN A 140 -21.33 -44.53 -23.75
CA GLN A 140 -20.32 -43.75 -23.01
C GLN A 140 -19.05 -44.60 -22.90
N THR A 141 -17.96 -44.13 -23.51
CA THR A 141 -16.61 -44.66 -23.26
C THR A 141 -16.10 -44.05 -21.96
N THR A 142 -16.13 -44.82 -20.89
CA THR A 142 -15.42 -44.51 -19.64
C THR A 142 -14.03 -45.13 -19.73
N GLU A 143 -13.01 -44.32 -19.97
CA GLU A 143 -11.62 -44.73 -19.83
C GLU A 143 -11.28 -44.75 -18.33
N THR A 144 -11.02 -45.93 -17.78
CA THR A 144 -10.63 -46.11 -16.37
C THR A 144 -9.12 -46.26 -16.30
N VAL A 145 -8.46 -45.32 -15.62
CA VAL A 145 -7.02 -45.39 -15.31
C VAL A 145 -6.83 -46.27 -14.06
N PRO A 146 -5.88 -47.24 -14.05
CA PRO A 146 -5.64 -48.10 -12.90
C PRO A 146 -5.09 -47.35 -11.68
N ALA A 147 -5.58 -47.69 -10.49
CA ALA A 147 -5.31 -47.03 -9.22
C ALA A 147 -3.97 -47.42 -8.54
N GLU A 148 -2.89 -47.64 -9.29
CA GLU A 148 -1.63 -48.19 -8.73
C GLU A 148 -0.40 -47.28 -8.89
N GLU A 149 -0.59 -45.97 -9.09
CA GLU A 149 0.49 -44.95 -8.98
C GLU A 149 0.12 -43.77 -8.06
N ALA A 150 -0.71 -44.02 -7.03
CA ALA A 150 -1.15 -43.00 -6.08
C ALA A 150 -0.34 -42.98 -4.75
N ASP A 151 0.88 -43.50 -4.73
CA ASP A 151 1.71 -43.55 -3.51
C ASP A 151 3.13 -42.99 -3.74
N GLN A 152 3.24 -41.67 -3.95
CA GLN A 152 4.31 -40.83 -3.38
C GLN A 152 4.19 -39.36 -3.79
N LEU A 153 3.37 -38.62 -3.07
CA LEU A 153 3.75 -37.27 -2.66
C LEU A 153 3.03 -36.98 -1.34
N GLY A 154 3.78 -36.76 -0.27
CA GLY A 154 3.22 -36.25 0.97
C GLY A 154 2.71 -34.84 0.72
N THR A 155 1.40 -34.67 0.62
CA THR A 155 0.73 -33.38 0.74
C THR A 155 0.20 -33.29 2.15
N ASP A 156 0.72 -32.33 2.90
CA ASP A 156 0.21 -31.96 4.21
C ASP A 156 -1.30 -31.62 4.08
N GLU A 157 -2.13 -32.33 4.83
CA GLU A 157 -3.60 -32.43 4.65
C GLU A 157 -4.40 -31.24 5.24
N ASP A 158 -3.86 -30.02 5.23
CA ASP A 158 -4.58 -28.81 5.69
C ASP A 158 -4.66 -27.70 4.62
N GLY A 159 -4.23 -27.96 3.39
CA GLY A 159 -4.36 -27.02 2.28
C GLY A 159 -5.67 -27.20 1.53
N GLU A 160 -6.61 -26.26 1.66
CA GLU A 160 -7.69 -26.10 0.68
C GLU A 160 -7.01 -25.88 -0.69
N THR A 161 -7.09 -26.87 -1.59
CA THR A 161 -6.57 -26.72 -2.94
C THR A 161 -7.24 -25.51 -3.57
N ALA A 162 -6.46 -24.50 -3.93
CA ALA A 162 -7.01 -23.31 -4.56
C ALA A 162 -7.57 -23.68 -5.94
N ASP A 163 -8.90 -23.61 -6.08
CA ASP A 163 -9.62 -23.90 -7.33
C ASP A 163 -9.39 -22.84 -8.44
N SER A 164 -8.69 -21.74 -8.11
CA SER A 164 -8.30 -20.68 -9.06
C SER A 164 -7.01 -19.99 -8.64
N MET A 165 -6.31 -19.35 -9.58
CA MET A 165 -5.15 -18.49 -9.30
C MET A 165 -5.52 -17.33 -8.38
N GLN A 166 -6.74 -16.79 -8.51
CA GLN A 166 -7.22 -15.72 -7.62
C GLN A 166 -7.25 -16.17 -6.17
N THR A 167 -7.90 -17.31 -5.90
CA THR A 167 -7.99 -17.88 -4.54
C THR A 167 -6.60 -18.21 -4.01
N TYR A 168 -5.71 -18.76 -4.85
CA TYR A 168 -4.34 -19.08 -4.47
C TYR A 168 -3.58 -17.86 -3.95
N TYR A 169 -3.53 -16.78 -4.74
CA TYR A 169 -2.74 -15.60 -4.37
C TYR A 169 -3.36 -14.78 -3.23
N LEU A 170 -4.70 -14.72 -3.14
CA LEU A 170 -5.36 -14.06 -2.01
C LEU A 170 -5.10 -14.81 -0.69
N THR A 171 -5.19 -16.15 -0.72
CA THR A 171 -4.87 -16.99 0.46
C THR A 171 -3.39 -16.90 0.82
N LEU A 172 -2.50 -16.83 -0.18
CA LEU A 172 -1.07 -16.64 0.03
C LEU A 172 -0.76 -15.30 0.74
N LEU A 173 -1.38 -14.21 0.27
CA LEU A 173 -1.26 -12.90 0.88
C LEU A 173 -1.78 -12.90 2.33
N ASP A 174 -2.97 -13.45 2.57
CA ASP A 174 -3.56 -13.52 3.91
C ASP A 174 -2.71 -14.38 4.87
N SER A 175 -2.27 -15.55 4.43
CA SER A 175 -1.42 -16.46 5.20
C SER A 175 -0.10 -15.80 5.65
N ARG A 176 0.50 -14.98 4.78
CA ARG A 176 1.80 -14.33 5.06
C ARG A 176 1.66 -13.01 5.80
N LEU A 177 0.62 -12.24 5.51
CA LEU A 177 0.51 -10.83 5.90
C LEU A 177 -0.65 -10.56 6.87
N GLY A 178 -1.68 -11.41 6.87
CA GLY A 178 -2.85 -11.29 7.76
C GLY A 178 -2.48 -11.40 9.24
N ALA A 179 -1.48 -12.21 9.56
CA ALA A 179 -0.96 -12.39 10.93
C ALA A 179 0.20 -11.44 11.30
N LEU A 180 0.54 -10.46 10.46
CA LEU A 180 1.55 -9.46 10.82
C LEU A 180 1.13 -8.71 12.08
N PHE A 181 2.07 -8.56 13.02
CA PHE A 181 1.86 -7.72 14.19
C PHE A 181 1.60 -6.28 13.76
N GLU A 182 0.74 -5.59 14.50
CA GLU A 182 0.41 -4.18 14.30
C GLU A 182 1.63 -3.27 14.13
N CYS A 183 2.69 -3.51 14.90
CA CYS A 183 3.93 -2.74 14.84
C CYS A 183 4.83 -3.04 13.62
N LYS A 184 4.47 -4.04 12.82
CA LYS A 184 5.15 -4.41 11.57
C LYS A 184 4.40 -3.91 10.34
N ARG A 185 3.14 -3.51 10.49
CA ARG A 185 2.35 -2.97 9.38
C ARG A 185 2.80 -1.55 9.05
N LEU A 186 3.10 -1.34 7.78
CA LEU A 186 3.50 -0.06 7.24
C LEU A 186 2.29 0.82 6.94
N TYR A 187 2.45 2.14 7.03
CA TYR A 187 1.48 3.12 6.59
C TYR A 187 1.76 3.54 5.14
N VAL A 188 0.79 3.33 4.26
CA VAL A 188 0.85 3.66 2.84
C VAL A 188 0.05 4.92 2.55
N TYR A 189 0.66 5.87 1.86
CA TYR A 189 -0.03 6.96 1.18
C TYR A 189 -0.18 6.65 -0.29
N TRP A 190 -1.42 6.58 -0.77
CA TRP A 190 -1.71 6.41 -2.19
C TRP A 190 -2.10 7.75 -2.82
N GLU A 191 -1.34 8.18 -3.82
CA GLU A 191 -1.65 9.31 -4.68
C GLU A 191 -2.14 8.81 -6.03
N THR A 192 -3.31 9.27 -6.49
CA THR A 192 -3.84 8.95 -7.82
C THR A 192 -2.99 9.62 -8.91
N ALA A 193 -3.35 9.51 -10.20
CA ALA A 193 -2.66 10.26 -11.25
C ALA A 193 -2.62 11.78 -10.98
N GLU A 194 -3.67 12.33 -10.36
CA GLU A 194 -3.73 13.73 -9.94
C GLU A 194 -2.83 13.98 -8.72
N GLU A 195 -2.10 15.10 -8.74
CA GLU A 195 -1.22 15.47 -7.62
C GLU A 195 -2.02 15.73 -6.34
N TYR A 196 -1.50 15.20 -5.22
CA TYR A 196 -2.10 15.33 -3.89
C TYR A 196 -3.58 14.91 -3.80
N ARG A 197 -4.04 14.09 -4.74
CA ARG A 197 -5.34 13.44 -4.66
C ARG A 197 -5.14 12.02 -4.14
N THR A 198 -5.72 11.72 -2.99
CA THR A 198 -5.66 10.40 -2.36
C THR A 198 -6.98 9.65 -2.52
N VAL A 199 -7.08 8.47 -1.90
CA VAL A 199 -8.13 7.49 -2.15
C VAL A 199 -9.11 7.42 -0.99
N LEU A 200 -10.36 7.08 -1.30
CA LEU A 200 -11.43 6.95 -0.32
C LEU A 200 -11.36 5.58 0.38
N ASN A 201 -11.77 5.54 1.64
CA ASN A 201 -12.03 4.28 2.33
C ASN A 201 -13.05 3.43 1.55
N GLY A 202 -12.74 2.15 1.36
CA GLY A 202 -13.55 1.21 0.59
C GLY A 202 -13.33 1.26 -0.93
N SER A 203 -12.51 2.17 -1.45
CA SER A 203 -12.07 2.15 -2.84
C SER A 203 -11.23 0.90 -3.16
N ARG A 204 -11.06 0.59 -4.46
CA ARG A 204 -10.20 -0.53 -4.90
C ARG A 204 -8.75 -0.33 -4.50
N GLU A 205 -8.25 0.91 -4.55
CA GLU A 205 -6.89 1.26 -4.13
C GLU A 205 -6.73 1.04 -2.62
N HIS A 206 -7.73 1.43 -1.82
CA HIS A 206 -7.78 1.13 -0.39
C HIS A 206 -7.73 -0.39 -0.12
N GLN A 207 -8.51 -1.20 -0.86
CA GLN A 207 -8.47 -2.66 -0.73
C GLN A 207 -7.12 -3.25 -1.12
N ILE A 208 -6.43 -2.71 -2.13
CA ILE A 208 -5.08 -3.14 -2.49
C ILE A 208 -4.10 -2.90 -1.34
N ILE A 209 -4.17 -1.73 -0.69
CA ILE A 209 -3.30 -1.41 0.45
C ILE A 209 -3.52 -2.40 1.60
N LEU A 210 -4.79 -2.67 1.95
CA LEU A 210 -5.12 -3.61 3.02
C LEU A 210 -4.72 -5.06 2.65
N GLY A 211 -5.00 -5.49 1.42
CA GLY A 211 -4.65 -6.82 0.93
C GLY A 211 -3.15 -7.06 0.83
N ALA A 212 -2.36 -5.99 0.68
CA ALA A 212 -0.91 -6.03 0.78
C ALA A 212 -0.38 -5.99 2.23
N GLY A 213 -1.25 -6.05 3.24
CA GLY A 213 -0.85 -6.10 4.65
C GLY A 213 -0.40 -4.75 5.23
N ALA A 214 -0.91 -3.64 4.71
CA ALA A 214 -0.57 -2.29 5.15
C ALA A 214 -1.80 -1.49 5.63
N TYR A 215 -1.53 -0.34 6.25
CA TYR A 215 -2.55 0.63 6.65
C TYR A 215 -2.62 1.79 5.69
N ASP A 216 -3.85 2.15 5.30
CA ASP A 216 -4.09 3.34 4.51
C ASP A 216 -4.16 4.60 5.40
N VAL A 217 -3.28 5.56 5.13
CA VAL A 217 -3.24 6.85 5.84
C VAL A 217 -4.49 7.71 5.59
N SER A 218 -5.18 7.53 4.46
CA SER A 218 -6.39 8.28 4.09
C SER A 218 -7.67 7.60 4.54
N SER A 219 -7.60 6.45 5.22
CA SER A 219 -8.76 5.65 5.67
C SER A 219 -9.83 6.40 6.49
N LYS A 220 -9.48 7.56 7.07
CA LYS A 220 -10.38 8.43 7.84
C LYS A 220 -10.86 9.67 7.09
N LEU A 221 -10.41 9.89 5.85
CA LEU A 221 -10.87 10.99 5.02
C LEU A 221 -12.25 10.70 4.45
N LEU A 222 -13.06 11.76 4.35
CA LEU A 222 -14.37 11.72 3.70
C LEU A 222 -14.19 12.00 2.19
N ALA A 223 -15.20 11.65 1.39
CA ALA A 223 -15.15 11.75 -0.07
C ALA A 223 -14.87 13.17 -0.60
N GLU A 224 -15.31 14.19 0.13
CA GLU A 224 -15.08 15.60 -0.18
C GLU A 224 -13.67 16.10 0.17
N ASN A 225 -12.87 15.32 0.93
CA ASN A 225 -11.57 15.72 1.47
C ASN A 225 -10.40 14.90 0.90
N LEU A 226 -10.56 14.34 -0.30
CA LEU A 226 -9.54 13.50 -0.93
C LEU A 226 -8.40 14.30 -1.58
N THR A 227 -8.59 15.59 -1.81
CA THR A 227 -7.49 16.48 -2.20
C THR A 227 -6.84 17.02 -0.93
N VAL A 228 -5.60 16.62 -0.69
CA VAL A 228 -4.82 16.98 0.50
C VAL A 228 -3.74 18.01 0.15
N ASP A 229 -3.17 18.67 1.15
CA ASP A 229 -1.99 19.53 0.97
C ASP A 229 -0.69 18.75 1.24
N ALA A 230 0.43 19.25 0.73
CA ALA A 230 1.74 18.62 0.94
C ALA A 230 2.11 18.50 2.43
N GLY A 231 1.71 19.49 3.25
CA GLY A 231 1.90 19.46 4.70
C GLY A 231 1.06 18.38 5.39
N TRP A 232 -0.13 18.04 4.87
CA TRP A 232 -0.93 16.93 5.38
C TRP A 232 -0.20 15.60 5.22
N VAL A 233 0.36 15.34 4.03
CA VAL A 233 1.14 14.11 3.76
C VAL A 233 2.36 14.06 4.69
N SER A 234 3.06 15.18 4.83
CA SER A 234 4.22 15.32 5.74
C SER A 234 3.86 15.04 7.20
N ARG A 235 2.73 15.56 7.70
CA ARG A 235 2.24 15.29 9.07
C ARG A 235 1.81 13.84 9.29
N LYS A 236 1.33 13.16 8.24
CA LYS A 236 1.02 11.73 8.32
C LYS A 236 2.26 10.85 8.32
N ASN A 237 3.34 11.31 7.68
CA ASN A 237 4.63 10.65 7.62
C ASN A 237 4.51 9.16 7.23
N PRO A 238 4.01 8.85 6.02
CA PRO A 238 3.86 7.46 5.57
C PRO A 238 5.22 6.75 5.48
N ASP A 239 5.20 5.44 5.68
CA ASP A 239 6.34 4.55 5.51
C ASP A 239 6.58 4.21 4.02
N VAL A 240 5.52 4.28 3.21
CA VAL A 240 5.52 3.98 1.77
C VAL A 240 4.63 4.97 1.02
N ILE A 241 5.10 5.46 -0.13
CA ILE A 241 4.30 6.28 -1.05
C ILE A 241 4.03 5.47 -2.31
N VAL A 242 2.76 5.36 -2.70
CA VAL A 242 2.34 4.78 -3.97
C VAL A 242 1.80 5.89 -4.86
N LYS A 243 2.28 5.99 -6.10
CA LYS A 243 1.77 6.91 -7.12
C LYS A 243 1.19 6.13 -8.28
N ALA A 244 -0.10 6.31 -8.54
CA ALA A 244 -0.73 5.79 -9.74
C ALA A 244 -0.31 6.62 -10.96
N VAL A 245 0.11 5.96 -12.03
CA VAL A 245 0.56 6.59 -13.27
C VAL A 245 0.01 5.85 -14.49
N ASP A 246 -0.07 6.57 -15.61
CA ASP A 246 -0.23 5.92 -16.90
C ASP A 246 0.91 4.93 -17.14
N ARG A 247 0.57 3.80 -17.75
CA ARG A 247 1.54 2.74 -18.01
C ARG A 247 2.74 3.19 -18.85
N ALA A 248 2.51 4.08 -19.82
CA ALA A 248 3.58 4.61 -20.67
C ALA A 248 4.61 5.45 -19.89
N SER A 249 4.18 6.09 -18.80
CA SER A 249 5.02 6.95 -17.96
C SER A 249 6.02 6.17 -17.11
N LEU A 250 5.86 4.85 -16.96
CA LEU A 250 6.81 3.99 -16.24
C LEU A 250 8.18 3.92 -16.93
N GLU A 251 8.28 4.25 -18.22
CA GLU A 251 9.56 4.41 -18.92
C GLU A 251 10.39 5.57 -18.34
N GLN A 252 9.72 6.61 -17.83
CA GLN A 252 10.32 7.74 -17.11
C GLN A 252 10.22 7.59 -15.58
N GLY A 253 10.02 6.36 -15.08
CA GLY A 253 9.76 6.11 -13.66
C GLY A 253 10.80 6.72 -12.73
N ALA A 254 12.09 6.68 -13.10
CA ALA A 254 13.17 7.29 -12.33
C ALA A 254 12.96 8.81 -12.12
N ALA A 255 12.54 9.52 -13.16
CA ALA A 255 12.33 10.96 -13.12
C ALA A 255 11.09 11.32 -12.28
N ILE A 256 9.99 10.57 -12.44
CA ILE A 256 8.76 10.78 -11.66
C ILE A 256 9.03 10.53 -10.17
N CYS A 257 9.76 9.46 -9.86
CA CYS A 257 10.18 9.16 -8.50
C CYS A 257 11.07 10.27 -7.90
N GLN A 258 12.01 10.81 -8.66
CA GLN A 258 12.86 11.92 -8.23
C GLN A 258 12.05 13.22 -8.03
N GLU A 259 11.05 13.47 -8.87
CA GLU A 259 10.15 14.61 -8.74
C GLU A 259 9.31 14.50 -7.46
N LEU A 260 8.73 13.33 -7.18
CA LEU A 260 7.99 13.06 -5.95
C LEU A 260 8.89 13.24 -4.71
N ALA A 261 10.08 12.63 -4.72
CA ALA A 261 11.05 12.75 -3.63
C ALA A 261 11.60 14.19 -3.47
N GLY A 262 11.59 14.97 -4.55
CA GLY A 262 12.07 16.36 -4.59
C GLY A 262 11.05 17.40 -4.11
N ARG A 263 9.81 17.01 -3.79
CA ARG A 263 8.81 17.92 -3.23
C ARG A 263 9.32 18.51 -1.89
N PRO A 264 9.42 19.84 -1.74
CA PRO A 264 10.08 20.47 -0.58
C PRO A 264 9.56 20.00 0.78
N GLU A 265 8.25 19.78 0.89
CA GLU A 265 7.55 19.36 2.10
C GLU A 265 7.73 17.87 2.42
N TRP A 266 8.26 17.08 1.47
CA TRP A 266 8.39 15.63 1.56
C TRP A 266 9.78 15.16 1.98
N ALA A 267 10.78 16.05 2.02
CA ALA A 267 12.14 15.73 2.43
C ALA A 267 12.24 15.09 3.85
N GLY A 268 11.28 15.39 4.72
CA GLY A 268 11.17 14.84 6.07
C GLY A 268 10.42 13.51 6.17
N ILE A 269 9.78 13.05 5.08
CA ILE A 269 8.93 11.85 5.10
C ILE A 269 9.80 10.58 5.10
N ALA A 270 9.46 9.64 5.98
CA ALA A 270 10.16 8.37 6.12
C ALA A 270 10.27 7.61 4.78
N ALA A 271 9.17 7.52 4.02
CA ALA A 271 9.15 6.90 2.70
C ALA A 271 10.18 7.51 1.73
N VAL A 272 10.30 8.84 1.69
CA VAL A 272 11.24 9.53 0.79
C VAL A 272 12.69 9.30 1.22
N GLN A 273 12.97 9.37 2.52
CA GLN A 273 14.31 9.16 3.06
C GLN A 273 14.82 7.73 2.85
N GLN A 274 13.91 6.75 2.83
CA GLN A 274 14.23 5.33 2.68
C GLN A 274 14.12 4.84 1.24
N GLY A 275 13.68 5.69 0.30
CA GLY A 275 13.44 5.28 -1.09
C GLY A 275 12.19 4.43 -1.28
N HIS A 276 11.28 4.39 -0.31
CA HIS A 276 10.04 3.61 -0.38
C HIS A 276 8.94 4.33 -1.18
N VAL A 277 9.24 4.62 -2.45
CA VAL A 277 8.30 5.21 -3.41
C VAL A 277 8.07 4.21 -4.53
N LEU A 278 6.81 3.84 -4.74
CA LEU A 278 6.39 2.88 -5.76
C LEU A 278 5.43 3.55 -6.74
N LEU A 279 5.78 3.52 -8.03
CA LEU A 279 4.86 3.86 -9.11
C LEU A 279 4.10 2.60 -9.53
N ILE A 280 2.80 2.74 -9.77
CA ILE A 280 1.94 1.64 -10.21
C ILE A 280 1.10 2.06 -11.42
N ALA A 281 1.03 1.20 -12.43
CA ALA A 281 0.21 1.44 -13.61
C ALA A 281 -1.28 1.38 -13.26
N GLU A 282 -2.04 2.41 -13.64
CA GLU A 282 -3.50 2.45 -13.44
C GLU A 282 -4.25 1.28 -14.12
N ASP A 283 -3.67 0.73 -15.19
CA ASP A 283 -4.20 -0.45 -15.89
C ASP A 283 -4.47 -1.65 -14.96
N LEU A 284 -3.63 -1.83 -13.91
CA LEU A 284 -3.80 -2.90 -12.93
C LEU A 284 -5.10 -2.76 -12.13
N LEU A 285 -5.60 -1.54 -11.96
CA LEU A 285 -6.75 -1.25 -11.09
C LEU A 285 -8.09 -1.62 -11.75
N ASN A 286 -8.09 -1.88 -13.05
CA ASN A 286 -9.31 -2.05 -13.86
C ASN A 286 -9.89 -3.47 -13.82
N THR A 287 -9.12 -4.47 -13.37
CA THR A 287 -9.55 -5.87 -13.33
C THR A 287 -9.22 -6.51 -11.98
N GLN A 288 -9.99 -7.51 -11.56
CA GLN A 288 -9.71 -8.24 -10.32
C GLN A 288 -8.31 -8.89 -10.33
N ALA A 289 -7.93 -9.50 -11.46
CA ALA A 289 -6.61 -10.09 -11.67
C ALA A 289 -5.49 -9.05 -11.51
N GLY A 290 -5.67 -7.86 -12.11
CA GLY A 290 -4.73 -6.76 -11.97
C GLY A 290 -4.64 -6.21 -10.54
N GLN A 291 -5.77 -6.12 -9.82
CA GLN A 291 -5.79 -5.68 -8.43
C GLN A 291 -5.05 -6.66 -7.50
N ILE A 292 -5.20 -7.96 -7.70
CA ILE A 292 -4.44 -8.98 -6.96
C ILE A 292 -2.94 -8.87 -7.32
N GLY A 293 -2.61 -8.68 -8.60
CA GLY A 293 -1.24 -8.40 -9.02
C GLY A 293 -0.66 -7.15 -8.34
N ALA A 294 -1.42 -6.07 -8.25
CA ALA A 294 -1.05 -4.85 -7.54
C ALA A 294 -0.78 -5.10 -6.05
N MET A 295 -1.61 -5.92 -5.39
CA MET A 295 -1.37 -6.35 -4.00
C MET A 295 -0.04 -7.09 -3.86
N LEU A 296 0.27 -8.01 -4.80
CA LEU A 296 1.52 -8.78 -4.78
C LEU A 296 2.75 -7.89 -4.99
N TYR A 297 2.70 -6.94 -5.94
CA TYR A 297 3.79 -5.97 -6.11
C TYR A 297 4.01 -5.14 -4.86
N LEU A 298 2.93 -4.58 -4.30
CA LEU A 298 3.01 -3.73 -3.10
C LEU A 298 3.50 -4.55 -1.89
N ALA A 299 2.99 -5.76 -1.69
CA ALA A 299 3.44 -6.66 -0.64
C ALA A 299 4.92 -7.02 -0.77
N LYS A 300 5.38 -7.37 -1.99
CA LYS A 300 6.80 -7.67 -2.25
C LYS A 300 7.70 -6.48 -2.00
N PHE A 301 7.24 -5.27 -2.35
CA PHE A 301 7.96 -4.03 -2.11
C PHE A 301 8.12 -3.73 -0.61
N MET A 302 7.05 -3.90 0.16
CA MET A 302 7.03 -3.60 1.61
C MET A 302 7.67 -4.68 2.47
N TYR A 303 7.49 -5.95 2.08
CA TYR A 303 7.82 -7.13 2.87
C TYR A 303 8.60 -8.15 2.02
N PRO A 304 9.79 -7.79 1.50
CA PRO A 304 10.54 -8.64 0.58
C PRO A 304 10.90 -10.00 1.18
N ASP A 305 11.23 -10.04 2.48
CA ASP A 305 11.58 -11.28 3.19
C ASP A 305 10.39 -12.25 3.24
N GLN A 306 9.18 -11.74 3.50
CA GLN A 306 7.94 -12.53 3.59
C GLN A 306 7.48 -13.00 2.22
N MET A 307 7.89 -12.33 1.15
CA MET A 307 7.49 -12.60 -0.23
C MET A 307 8.64 -13.15 -1.08
N THR A 308 9.70 -13.70 -0.47
CA THR A 308 10.98 -14.03 -1.15
C THR A 308 10.80 -14.91 -2.40
N ASP A 309 9.97 -15.94 -2.31
CA ASP A 309 9.64 -16.94 -3.34
C ASP A 309 8.52 -16.51 -4.31
N VAL A 310 7.93 -15.33 -4.09
CA VAL A 310 6.89 -14.79 -4.98
C VAL A 310 7.54 -13.87 -6.01
N ASP A 311 7.30 -14.19 -7.28
CA ASP A 311 7.52 -13.30 -8.42
C ASP A 311 6.16 -12.66 -8.82
N PRO A 312 5.96 -11.36 -8.54
CA PRO A 312 4.72 -10.68 -8.89
C PRO A 312 4.46 -10.60 -10.41
N ASP A 313 5.49 -10.60 -11.26
CA ASP A 313 5.32 -10.56 -12.72
C ASP A 313 4.75 -11.90 -13.22
N GLU A 314 5.28 -13.02 -12.71
CA GLU A 314 4.77 -14.36 -13.02
C GLU A 314 3.34 -14.56 -12.48
N ALA A 315 3.08 -14.08 -11.26
CA ALA A 315 1.76 -14.15 -10.66
C ALA A 315 0.71 -13.35 -11.46
N LEU A 316 1.04 -12.12 -11.86
CA LEU A 316 0.17 -11.31 -12.69
C LEU A 316 -0.11 -11.98 -14.03
N ARG A 317 0.91 -12.61 -14.64
CA ARG A 317 0.74 -13.40 -15.87
C ARG A 317 -0.25 -14.54 -15.70
N ALA A 318 -0.09 -15.35 -14.65
CA ALA A 318 -0.99 -16.47 -14.36
C ALA A 318 -2.43 -15.99 -14.11
N LEU A 319 -2.60 -14.95 -13.29
CA LEU A 319 -3.90 -14.36 -12.96
C LEU A 319 -4.64 -13.84 -14.21
N THR A 320 -3.93 -13.15 -15.11
CA THR A 320 -4.53 -12.55 -16.31
C THR A 320 -4.79 -13.58 -17.42
N GLU A 321 -3.92 -14.58 -17.55
CA GLU A 321 -4.15 -15.72 -18.45
C GLU A 321 -5.41 -16.51 -18.02
N GLU A 322 -5.57 -16.82 -16.73
CA GLU A 322 -6.76 -17.52 -16.23
C GLU A 322 -8.03 -16.68 -16.41
N ALA A 323 -7.97 -15.38 -16.09
CA ALA A 323 -9.14 -14.51 -16.12
C ALA A 323 -9.61 -14.12 -17.53
N SER A 324 -8.68 -14.04 -18.50
CA SER A 324 -8.98 -13.45 -19.82
C SER A 324 -8.42 -14.22 -21.03
N GLY A 325 -7.67 -15.30 -20.81
CA GLY A 325 -6.98 -16.05 -21.86
C GLY A 325 -5.81 -15.27 -22.50
N THR A 326 -5.33 -14.22 -21.83
CA THR A 326 -4.19 -13.42 -22.28
C THR A 326 -3.32 -12.99 -21.10
N ALA A 327 -2.12 -13.56 -21.03
CA ALA A 327 -1.15 -13.22 -20.03
C ALA A 327 -0.63 -11.78 -20.21
N ALA A 328 -0.64 -11.03 -19.11
CA ALA A 328 0.01 -9.73 -19.00
C ALA A 328 1.47 -9.79 -19.46
N SER A 329 1.94 -8.72 -20.07
CA SER A 329 3.35 -8.58 -20.47
C SER A 329 3.78 -7.13 -20.38
N GLY A 330 5.04 -6.87 -20.06
CA GLY A 330 5.61 -5.52 -19.92
C GLY A 330 5.70 -5.06 -18.46
N ARG A 331 6.17 -3.84 -18.24
CA ARG A 331 6.34 -3.27 -16.90
C ARG A 331 5.03 -2.67 -16.38
N TYR A 332 4.71 -2.93 -15.12
CA TYR A 332 3.52 -2.40 -14.43
C TYR A 332 3.85 -1.59 -13.17
N VAL A 333 5.06 -1.71 -12.65
CA VAL A 333 5.52 -0.95 -11.49
C VAL A 333 6.95 -0.43 -11.68
N TYR A 334 7.30 0.61 -10.93
CA TYR A 334 8.67 1.12 -10.81
C TYR A 334 8.89 1.60 -9.37
N GLY A 335 9.92 1.10 -8.70
CA GLY A 335 10.26 1.50 -7.33
C GLY A 335 11.60 2.24 -7.25
N LEU A 336 11.76 3.10 -6.24
CA LEU A 336 13.04 3.72 -5.88
C LEU A 336 13.94 2.82 -5.03
#